data_AF-A0A0V0Z7E2-F1
#
_entry.id   AF-A0A0V0Z7E2-F1
#
_cell.length_a   1.000
_cell.length_b   1.000
_cell.length_c   1.000
_cell.angle_alpha   90.00
_cell.angle_beta   90.00
_cell.angle_gamma   90.00
#
_symmetry.space_group_name_H-M   'P 1'
#
loop_
_entity.id
_entity.type
_entity.pdbx_description
1 polymer ?
#
loop_
_entity_poly.entity_id
_entity_poly.type
_entity_poly.pdbx_seq_one_letter_code
_entity_poly.pdbx_strand_id
1 'polypeptide(L)'
;MHDSAHSRRACLLCSRSFTTFAGLCLHEKRAHPAKFAASSQKSIKHQWAIDHLREAKEVEDQLTASNSCSVKSFAEALSSKWSEAISIDMAKYLRKKMRRVDQNLNALNE
;
A
#
# COMPACT_ATOMS: atom_id res chain seq x y z
N MET A 1 -41.63 -2.11 -14.06
CA MET A 1 -40.65 -1.05 -14.33
C MET A 1 -39.49 -1.29 -13.37
N HIS A 2 -38.32 -1.74 -13.85
CA HIS A 2 -37.19 -2.07 -12.97
C HIS A 2 -36.45 -0.78 -12.60
N ASP A 3 -36.58 -0.36 -11.34
CA ASP A 3 -35.80 0.71 -10.73
C ASP A 3 -34.40 0.16 -10.41
N SER A 4 -33.56 0.06 -11.45
CA SER A 4 -32.14 -0.22 -11.27
C SER A 4 -31.53 1.01 -10.62
N ALA A 5 -31.41 0.97 -9.29
CA ALA A 5 -30.67 1.93 -8.48
C ALA A 5 -29.18 1.90 -8.88
N HIS A 6 -28.86 2.47 -10.04
CA HIS A 6 -27.50 2.81 -10.41
C HIS A 6 -27.07 3.87 -9.38
N SER A 7 -26.21 3.48 -8.45
CA SER A 7 -25.54 4.40 -7.53
C SER A 7 -24.71 5.40 -8.34
N ARG A 8 -25.39 6.44 -8.85
CA ARG A 8 -24.82 7.51 -9.66
C ARG A 8 -23.80 8.22 -8.80
N ARG A 9 -22.57 8.32 -9.32
CA ARG A 9 -21.47 9.01 -8.65
C ARG A 9 -21.40 10.42 -9.22
N ALA A 10 -21.62 11.42 -8.39
CA ALA A 10 -21.59 12.82 -8.81
C ALA A 10 -20.23 13.45 -8.53
N CYS A 11 -19.76 14.30 -9.45
CA CYS A 11 -18.61 15.14 -9.20
C CYS A 11 -18.98 16.23 -8.19
N LEU A 12 -18.22 16.34 -7.10
CA LEU A 12 -18.49 17.33 -6.06
C LEU A 12 -18.19 18.78 -6.49
N LEU A 13 -17.51 18.95 -7.64
CA LEU A 13 -17.07 20.28 -8.13
C LEU A 13 -18.01 20.89 -9.16
N CYS A 14 -18.68 20.07 -9.97
CA CYS A 14 -19.60 20.54 -11.01
C CYS A 14 -20.93 19.78 -11.06
N SER A 15 -21.17 18.89 -10.09
CA SER A 15 -22.40 18.10 -9.95
C SER A 15 -22.76 17.20 -11.14
N ARG A 16 -21.82 16.98 -12.08
CA ARG A 16 -22.01 16.02 -13.17
C ARG A 16 -22.09 14.60 -12.62
N SER A 17 -23.11 13.87 -13.07
CA SER A 17 -23.38 12.50 -12.64
C SER A 17 -22.79 11.49 -13.61
N PHE A 18 -22.17 10.45 -13.06
CA PHE A 18 -21.56 9.36 -13.81
C PHE A 18 -22.14 8.03 -13.35
N THR A 19 -22.28 7.10 -14.29
CA THR A 19 -22.74 5.72 -14.02
C THR A 19 -21.61 4.83 -13.51
N THR A 20 -20.35 5.25 -13.65
CA THR A 20 -19.16 4.48 -13.23
C THR A 20 -18.17 5.36 -12.47
N PHE A 21 -17.42 4.76 -11.54
CA PHE A 21 -16.33 5.43 -10.82
C PHE A 21 -15.21 5.88 -11.76
N ALA A 22 -14.84 5.03 -12.73
CA ALA A 22 -13.83 5.36 -13.72
C ALA A 22 -14.23 6.59 -14.56
N GLY A 23 -15.51 6.71 -14.92
CA GLY A 23 -16.05 7.89 -15.63
C GLY A 23 -15.93 9.17 -14.80
N LEU A 24 -16.25 9.11 -13.51
CA LEU A 24 -16.08 10.22 -12.58
C LEU A 24 -14.60 10.63 -12.43
N CYS A 25 -13.69 9.68 -12.18
CA CYS A 25 -12.26 9.98 -12.04
C CYS A 25 -11.65 10.56 -13.31
N LEU A 26 -12.03 10.04 -14.49
CA LEU A 26 -11.57 10.59 -15.77
C LEU A 26 -12.06 12.03 -15.96
N HIS A 27 -13.30 12.30 -15.61
CA HIS A 27 -13.86 13.63 -15.66
C HIS A 27 -13.12 14.59 -14.72
N GLU A 28 -12.90 14.21 -13.46
CA GLU A 28 -12.19 15.05 -12.50
C GLU A 28 -10.76 15.35 -12.96
N LYS A 29 -10.06 14.35 -13.52
CA LYS A 29 -8.71 14.52 -14.08
C LYS A 29 -8.67 15.52 -15.25
N ARG A 30 -9.72 15.58 -16.08
CA ARG A 30 -9.78 16.45 -17.27
C ARG A 30 -10.35 17.83 -16.98
N ALA A 31 -11.46 17.91 -16.26
CA ALA A 31 -12.21 19.14 -16.02
C ALA A 31 -11.76 19.88 -14.75
N HIS A 32 -11.19 19.16 -13.80
CA HIS A 32 -10.76 19.70 -12.52
C HIS A 32 -9.32 19.30 -12.16
N PRO A 33 -8.33 19.48 -13.06
CA PRO A 33 -6.98 18.95 -12.86
C PRO A 33 -6.31 19.45 -11.57
N ALA A 34 -6.54 20.72 -11.19
CA ALA A 34 -6.00 21.29 -9.95
C ALA A 34 -6.56 20.62 -8.68
N LYS A 35 -7.87 20.32 -8.64
CA LYS A 35 -8.48 19.61 -7.51
C LYS A 35 -8.33 18.11 -7.57
N PHE A 36 -8.22 17.53 -8.75
CA PHE A 36 -7.85 16.12 -8.91
C PHE A 36 -6.42 15.91 -8.41
N ALA A 37 -5.45 16.78 -8.71
CA ALA A 37 -4.11 16.68 -8.16
C ALA A 37 -4.05 16.88 -6.63
N ALA A 38 -4.92 17.74 -6.07
CA ALA A 38 -5.00 17.98 -4.64
C ALA A 38 -5.78 16.90 -3.85
N SER A 39 -6.80 16.29 -4.47
CA SER A 39 -7.61 15.21 -3.85
C SER A 39 -7.09 13.81 -4.18
N SER A 40 -6.23 13.69 -5.21
CA SER A 40 -5.36 12.54 -5.39
C SER A 40 -4.41 12.56 -4.20
N GLN A 41 -4.88 11.95 -3.10
CA GLN A 41 -4.01 11.25 -2.19
C GLN A 41 -3.22 10.32 -3.11
N LYS A 42 -2.05 10.78 -3.58
CA LYS A 42 -1.00 9.90 -4.09
C LYS A 42 -1.05 8.77 -3.12
N SER A 43 -1.48 7.58 -3.57
CA SER A 43 -1.51 6.42 -2.70
C SER A 43 -0.19 6.48 -1.96
N ILE A 44 -0.26 6.64 -0.64
CA ILE A 44 0.95 6.71 0.18
C ILE A 44 1.50 5.32 0.00
N LYS A 45 2.27 5.12 -1.08
CA LYS A 45 3.11 3.96 -1.27
C LYS A 45 3.98 4.07 -0.07
N HIS A 46 3.65 3.26 0.93
CA HIS A 46 4.35 3.24 2.20
C HIS A 46 5.82 3.07 1.82
N GLN A 47 6.56 4.20 1.85
CA GLN A 47 7.91 4.25 1.34
C GLN A 47 8.73 3.71 2.49
N TRP A 48 8.78 2.38 2.55
CA TRP A 48 9.61 1.68 3.51
C TRP A 48 11.04 2.15 3.29
N ALA A 49 11.51 3.03 4.16
CA ALA A 49 12.87 3.53 4.15
C ALA A 49 13.84 2.37 4.41
N ILE A 50 15.11 2.58 4.13
CA ILE A 50 16.15 1.56 4.33
C ILE A 50 16.14 1.07 5.80
N ASP A 51 15.95 1.98 6.76
CA ASP A 51 15.85 1.63 8.18
C ASP A 51 14.68 0.68 8.49
N HIS A 52 13.51 0.91 7.90
CA HIS A 52 12.35 0.00 8.07
C HIS A 52 12.63 -1.39 7.51
N LEU A 53 13.37 -1.48 6.40
CA LEU A 53 13.74 -2.77 5.82
C LEU A 53 14.81 -3.49 6.65
N ARG A 54 15.77 -2.75 7.22
CA ARG A 54 16.76 -3.30 8.17
C ARG A 54 16.07 -3.84 9.42
N GLU A 55 15.18 -3.05 10.01
CA GLU A 55 14.43 -3.44 11.19
C GLU A 55 13.52 -4.64 10.95
N ALA A 56 12.91 -4.73 9.76
CA ALA A 56 12.15 -5.89 9.35
C ALA A 56 13.03 -7.14 9.16
N LYS A 57 14.26 -6.98 8.67
CA LYS A 57 15.24 -8.06 8.59
C LYS A 57 15.61 -8.60 9.97
N GLU A 58 15.91 -7.73 10.90
CA GLU A 58 16.20 -8.13 12.29
C GLU A 58 15.06 -8.93 12.92
N VAL A 59 13.81 -8.51 12.69
CA VAL A 59 12.63 -9.24 13.20
C VAL A 59 12.49 -10.60 12.52
N GLU A 60 12.72 -10.68 11.21
CA GLU A 60 12.69 -11.96 10.47
C GLU A 60 13.79 -12.91 10.96
N ASP A 61 14.99 -12.40 11.20
CA ASP A 61 16.13 -13.19 11.70
C ASP A 61 15.88 -13.72 13.12
N GLN A 62 15.31 -12.88 14.02
CA GLN A 62 14.93 -13.30 15.38
C GLN A 62 13.84 -14.38 15.37
N LEU A 63 12.84 -14.26 14.50
CA LEU A 63 11.79 -15.27 14.35
C LEU A 63 12.31 -16.56 13.71
N THR A 64 13.30 -16.46 12.83
CA THR A 64 13.97 -17.61 12.23
C THR A 64 14.83 -18.34 13.25
N ALA A 65 15.58 -17.61 14.08
CA ALA A 65 16.37 -18.19 15.17
C ALA A 65 15.51 -18.91 16.22
N SER A 66 14.28 -18.46 16.43
CA SER A 66 13.32 -19.08 17.36
C SER A 66 12.43 -20.16 16.71
N ASN A 67 12.68 -20.56 15.45
CA ASN A 67 11.87 -21.51 14.68
C ASN A 67 10.37 -21.15 14.58
N SER A 68 10.02 -19.88 14.75
CA SER A 68 8.64 -19.38 14.78
C SER A 68 8.30 -18.48 13.59
N CYS A 69 9.09 -18.56 12.51
CA CYS A 69 9.04 -17.65 11.35
C CYS A 69 7.85 -17.88 10.41
N SER A 70 6.64 -17.66 10.91
CA SER A 70 5.41 -17.58 10.10
C SER A 70 5.19 -16.15 9.60
N VAL A 71 4.35 -15.95 8.56
CA VAL A 71 3.97 -14.59 8.11
C VAL A 71 3.19 -13.86 9.20
N LYS A 72 2.41 -14.59 10.00
CA LYS A 72 1.57 -14.05 11.06
C LYS A 72 2.41 -13.49 12.21
N SER A 73 3.31 -14.31 12.75
CA SER A 73 4.24 -13.88 13.81
C SER A 73 5.13 -12.72 13.35
N PHE A 74 5.51 -12.68 12.08
CA PHE A 74 6.23 -11.55 11.51
C PHE A 74 5.40 -10.27 11.45
N ALA A 75 4.14 -10.34 11.01
CA ALA A 75 3.24 -9.20 11.04
C ALA A 75 2.97 -8.69 12.46
N GLU A 76 2.77 -9.59 13.42
CA GLU A 76 2.55 -9.27 14.84
C GLU A 76 3.79 -8.61 15.46
N ALA A 77 4.98 -9.17 15.23
CA ALA A 77 6.23 -8.63 15.74
C ALA A 77 6.55 -7.25 15.15
N LEU A 78 6.33 -7.06 13.84
CA LEU A 78 6.44 -5.75 13.21
C LEU A 78 5.43 -4.75 13.76
N SER A 79 4.19 -5.20 13.98
CA SER A 79 3.15 -4.34 14.54
C SER A 79 3.52 -3.84 15.93
N SER A 80 4.09 -4.73 16.76
CA SER A 80 4.60 -4.37 18.08
C SER A 80 5.81 -3.44 18.01
N LYS A 81 6.75 -3.68 17.08
CA LYS A 81 7.99 -2.87 16.95
C LYS A 81 7.70 -1.44 16.50
N TRP A 82 6.78 -1.28 15.56
CA TRP A 82 6.45 0.03 14.98
C TRP A 82 5.25 0.71 15.64
N SER A 83 4.58 0.05 16.58
CA SER A 83 3.32 0.53 17.18
C SER A 83 2.24 0.84 16.13
N GLU A 84 2.25 0.09 15.02
CA GLU A 84 1.33 0.26 13.89
C GLU A 84 0.70 -1.09 13.51
N ALA A 85 -0.55 -1.09 13.05
CA ALA A 85 -1.19 -2.32 12.61
C ALA A 85 -0.63 -2.76 11.24
N ILE A 86 0.21 -3.80 11.24
CA ILE A 86 0.77 -4.38 10.01
C ILE A 86 -0.13 -5.50 9.52
N SER A 87 -0.71 -5.30 8.33
CA SER A 87 -1.50 -6.34 7.68
C SER A 87 -0.62 -7.48 7.17
N ILE A 88 -1.21 -8.66 7.04
CA ILE A 88 -0.56 -9.85 6.48
C ILE A 88 0.00 -9.58 5.08
N ASP A 89 -0.68 -8.79 4.25
CA ASP A 89 -0.21 -8.50 2.90
C ASP A 89 0.97 -7.52 2.88
N MET A 90 1.01 -6.57 3.82
CA MET A 90 2.19 -5.73 4.03
C MET A 90 3.39 -6.56 4.49
N ALA A 91 3.18 -7.51 5.41
CA ALA A 91 4.20 -8.44 5.88
C ALA A 91 4.76 -9.30 4.73
N LYS A 92 3.90 -9.86 3.87
CA LYS A 92 4.33 -10.58 2.65
C LYS A 92 5.12 -9.68 1.71
N TYR A 93 4.66 -8.45 1.50
CA TYR A 93 5.33 -7.47 0.65
C TYR A 93 6.73 -7.14 1.17
N LEU A 94 6.88 -6.92 2.48
CA LEU A 94 8.15 -6.62 3.13
C LEU A 94 9.16 -7.76 2.95
N ARG A 95 8.77 -9.02 3.24
CA ARG A 95 9.63 -10.19 2.99
C ARG A 95 10.11 -10.26 1.54
N LYS A 96 9.22 -10.01 0.58
CA LYS A 96 9.57 -9.99 -0.84
C LYS A 96 10.50 -8.83 -1.18
N LYS A 97 10.30 -7.66 -0.59
CA LYS A 97 11.10 -6.45 -0.82
C LYS A 97 12.51 -6.61 -0.24
N MET A 98 12.63 -7.16 0.97
CA MET A 98 13.91 -7.44 1.62
C MET A 98 14.78 -8.38 0.80
N ARG A 99 14.23 -9.49 0.29
CA ARG A 99 14.99 -10.40 -0.59
C ARG A 99 15.54 -9.72 -1.84
N ARG A 100 14.80 -8.79 -2.44
CA ARG A 100 15.27 -8.04 -3.61
C ARG A 100 16.38 -7.05 -3.24
N VAL A 101 16.29 -6.43 -2.07
CA VAL A 101 17.34 -5.54 -1.57
C VAL A 101 18.62 -6.31 -1.29
N ASP A 102 18.54 -7.45 -0.61
CA ASP A 102 19.70 -8.34 -0.39
C ASP A 102 20.33 -8.77 -1.73
N GLN A 103 19.51 -9.19 -2.71
CA GLN A 103 20.00 -9.55 -4.05
C GLN A 103 20.69 -8.39 -4.77
N ASN A 104 20.14 -7.18 -4.68
CA ASN A 104 20.73 -5.99 -5.32
C ASN A 104 22.02 -5.54 -4.63
N LEU A 105 22.11 -5.64 -3.29
CA LEU A 105 23.35 -5.36 -2.56
C LEU A 105 24.45 -6.37 -2.92
N ASN A 106 24.09 -7.64 -3.09
CA ASN A 106 25.05 -8.67 -3.48
C ASN A 106 25.56 -8.43 -4.92
N ALA A 107 24.67 -8.05 -5.84
CA ALA A 107 25.01 -7.76 -7.25
C ALA A 107 25.82 -6.46 -7.46
N LEU A 108 25.87 -5.56 -6.48
CA LEU A 108 26.70 -4.33 -6.52
C LEU A 108 28.12 -4.55 -5.99
N ASN A 109 28.38 -5.69 -5.35
CA ASN A 109 29.67 -6.04 -4.76
C ASN A 109 30.44 -7.11 -5.57
N GLU A 110 29.95 -7.47 -6.76
CA GLU A 110 30.63 -8.31 -7.78
C GLU A 110 31.14 -7.45 -8.94
#